data_AF-A0A953MVZ4-F1
#
_entry.id   AF-A0A953MVZ4-F1
#
_cell.length_a   1.000
_cell.length_b   1.000
_cell.length_c   1.000
_cell.angle_alpha   90.00
_cell.angle_beta   90.00
_cell.angle_gamma   90.00
#
_symmetry.space_group_name_H-M   'P 1'
#
loop_
_entity.id
_entity.type
_entity.pdbx_description
1 polymer ?
#
loop_
_entity_poly.entity_id
_entity_poly.type
_entity_poly.pdbx_seq_one_letter_code
_entity_poly.pdbx_strand_id
1 'polypeptide(L)' 'MGERVYIEAGAVVTERTVDDEGKAVTYRKVVHSWGQTYYFKEGLAISQYQWDKRFSE' A
#
# COMPACT_ATOMS: atom_id res chain seq x y z
N MET A 1 -4.41 12.88 -5.08
CA MET A 1 -3.37 12.22 -4.28
C MET A 1 -3.79 12.26 -2.82
N GLY A 2 -3.56 11.20 -2.06
CA GLY A 2 -4.00 11.13 -0.66
C GLY A 2 -3.72 9.78 0.00
N GLU A 3 -3.73 9.76 1.34
CA GLU A 3 -3.59 8.56 2.17
C GLU A 3 -4.91 8.27 2.90
N ARG A 4 -5.26 6.98 2.99
CA ARG A 4 -6.44 6.49 3.70
C ARG A 4 -6.01 5.31 4.56
N VAL A 5 -6.45 5.28 5.82
CA VAL A 5 -6.23 4.14 6.72
C VAL A 5 -7.59 3.63 7.17
N TYR A 6 -7.83 2.34 7.00
CA TYR A 6 -9.09 1.69 7.36
C TYR A 6 -8.87 0.22 7.74
N ILE A 7 -9.90 -0.40 8.32
CA ILE A 7 -9.87 -1.83 8.68
C ILE A 7 -10.66 -2.62 7.65
N GLU A 8 -10.06 -3.68 7.12
CA GLU A 8 -10.68 -4.61 6.18
C GLU A 8 -10.41 -6.05 6.64
N ALA A 9 -11.47 -6.82 6.90
CA ALA A 9 -11.37 -8.21 7.35
C ALA A 9 -10.42 -8.42 8.56
N GLY A 10 -10.36 -7.45 9.47
CA GLY A 10 -9.47 -7.49 10.65
C GLY A 10 -8.01 -7.09 10.36
N ALA A 11 -7.66 -6.72 9.12
CA ALA A 11 -6.37 -6.16 8.78
C ALA A 11 -6.44 -4.63 8.71
N VAL A 12 -5.35 -3.95 9.10
CA VAL A 12 -5.18 -2.51 8.90
C VAL A 12 -4.67 -2.29 7.48
N VAL A 13 -5.45 -1.59 6.67
CA VAL A 13 -5.09 -1.23 5.30
C VAL A 13 -4.71 0.24 5.24
N THR A 14 -3.50 0.51 4.77
CA THR A 14 -3.02 1.85 4.39
C THR A 14 -3.03 1.94 2.87
N GLU A 15 -3.95 2.73 2.31
CA GLU A 15 -4.06 3.00 0.89
C GLU A 15 -3.46 4.37 0.58
N ARG A 16 -2.58 4.44 -0.42
CA ARG A 16 -1.92 5.66 -0.87
C ARG A 16 -2.12 5.81 -2.38
N THR A 17 -2.78 6.88 -2.80
CA THR A 17 -2.86 7.25 -4.22
C THR A 17 -1.83 8.33 -4.52
N VAL A 18 -0.87 8.02 -5.36
CA VAL A 18 0.20 8.93 -5.82
C VAL A 18 0.11 9.14 -7.32
N ASP A 19 0.63 10.27 -7.80
CA ASP A 19 0.93 10.41 -9.23
C ASP A 19 2.27 9.74 -9.54
N ASP A 20 2.25 8.88 -10.55
CA ASP A 20 3.39 8.16 -11.09
C ASP A 20 3.34 8.39 -12.61
N GLU A 21 4.25 9.21 -13.13
CA GLU A 21 4.34 9.54 -14.55
C GLU A 21 3.02 10.08 -15.17
N GLY A 22 2.29 10.92 -14.44
CA GLY A 22 1.02 11.50 -14.90
C GLY A 22 -0.17 10.54 -14.80
N LYS A 23 0.00 9.39 -14.13
CA LYS A 23 -1.08 8.45 -13.82
C LYS A 23 -1.27 8.34 -12.32
N ALA A 24 -2.53 8.33 -11.90
CA ALA A 24 -2.87 8.04 -10.50
C ALA A 24 -2.69 6.54 -10.23
N VAL A 25 -1.64 6.21 -9.48
CA VAL A 25 -1.31 4.85 -9.05
C VAL A 25 -1.69 4.66 -7.59
N THR A 26 -2.42 3.58 -7.31
CA THR A 26 -2.84 3.25 -5.95
C THR A 26 -1.96 2.14 -5.37
N TYR A 27 -1.39 2.41 -4.22
CA TYR A 27 -0.62 1.47 -3.42
C TYR A 27 -1.41 1.08 -2.18
N ARG A 28 -1.36 -0.18 -1.76
CA ARG A 28 -1.96 -0.67 -0.51
C ARG A 28 -0.95 -1.44 0.32
N LYS A 29 -0.85 -1.10 1.61
CA LYS A 29 -0.15 -1.88 2.63
C LYS A 29 -1.20 -2.49 3.54
N VAL A 30 -1.21 -3.81 3.66
CA VAL A 30 -2.17 -4.56 4.46
C VAL A 30 -1.40 -5.21 5.61
N VAL A 31 -1.67 -4.78 6.84
CA VAL A 31 -1.07 -5.32 8.06
C VAL A 31 -2.11 -6.18 8.76
N HIS A 32 -1.91 -7.49 8.74
CA HIS A 32 -2.77 -8.41 9.46
C HIS A 32 -2.42 -8.45 10.95
N SER A 33 -3.42 -8.63 11.80
CA SER A 33 -3.21 -8.74 13.26
C SER A 33 -2.33 -9.91 13.67
N TRP A 34 -2.22 -10.96 12.83
CA TRP A 34 -1.34 -12.11 13.04
C TRP A 34 0.11 -11.89 12.55
N GLY A 35 0.49 -10.65 12.25
CA GLY A 35 1.88 -10.24 12.01
C GLY A 35 2.37 -10.31 10.57
N GLN A 36 1.56 -10.77 9.63
CA GLN A 36 1.89 -10.72 8.20
C GLN A 36 1.58 -9.34 7.62
N THR A 37 2.49 -8.80 6.81
CA THR A 37 2.27 -7.56 6.06
C THR A 37 2.40 -7.83 4.57
N TYR A 38 1.40 -7.41 3.80
CA TYR A 38 1.39 -7.50 2.34
C TYR A 38 1.36 -6.12 1.72
N TYR A 39 1.92 -6.01 0.52
CA TYR A 39 2.01 -4.77 -0.22
C TYR A 39 1.47 -4.97 -1.63
N PHE A 40 0.76 -3.98 -2.15
CA PHE A 40 0.15 -4.02 -3.47
C PHE A 40 0.35 -2.71 -4.22
N LYS A 41 0.51 -2.80 -5.54
CA LYS A 41 0.43 -1.70 -6.50
C LYS A 41 -0.67 -2.04 -7.51
N GLU A 42 -1.71 -1.22 -7.59
CA GLU A 42 -2.85 -1.40 -8.50
C GLU A 42 -3.49 -2.81 -8.40
N GLY A 43 -3.49 -3.38 -7.18
CA GLY A 43 -4.02 -4.71 -6.91
C GLY A 43 -3.05 -5.86 -7.16
N LEU A 44 -1.87 -5.61 -7.75
CA LEU A 44 -0.81 -6.60 -7.91
C LEU A 44 0.08 -6.63 -6.66
N ALA A 45 0.38 -7.82 -6.16
CA ALA A 45 1.29 -7.98 -5.03
C ALA A 45 2.70 -7.49 -5.39
N ILE A 46 3.31 -6.70 -4.51
CA ILE A 46 4.68 -6.22 -4.63
C ILE A 46 5.48 -6.61 -3.39
N SER A 47 6.81 -6.60 -3.53
CA SER A 47 7.70 -6.82 -2.39
C SER A 47 7.72 -5.59 -1.46
N GLN A 48 8.09 -5.82 -0.19
CA GLN A 48 8.38 -4.73 0.75
C GLN A 48 9.44 -3.77 0.19
N TYR A 49 10.45 -4.28 -0.51
CA TYR A 49 11.49 -3.46 -1.14
C TYR A 49 10.93 -2.48 -2.17
N GLN A 50 9.97 -2.90 -3.00
CA GLN A 50 9.33 -2.01 -3.98
C GLN A 50 8.47 -0.93 -3.31
N TRP A 51 7.80 -1.28 -2.21
CA TRP A 51 7.07 -0.31 -1.40
C TRP A 51 8.04 0.70 -0.79
N ASP A 52 9.10 0.22 -0.15
CA ASP A 52 10.10 1.03 0.52
C ASP A 52 10.83 1.96 -0.45
N LYS A 53 11.24 1.46 -1.62
CA LYS A 53 11.81 2.29 -2.69
C LYS A 53 10.92 3.46 -3.12
N ARG A 54 9.58 3.32 -2.98
CA ARG A 54 8.63 4.38 -3.36
C ARG A 54 8.31 5.35 -2.23
N PHE A 55 8.38 4.89 -0.98
CA PHE A 55 7.84 5.60 0.19
C PHE A 55 8.81 5.76 1.36
N SER A 56 10.01 5.19 1.30
CA SER A 56 11.10 5.52 2.21
C SER A 56 11.63 6.89 1.82
N GLU A 57 11.58 7.81 2.77
CA GLU A 57 12.33 9.07 2.72
C GLU A 57 13.83 8.80 2.81
#